data_AF-A0A5M6DIW7-F1
#
_entry.id   AF-A0A5M6DIW7-F1
#
_cell.length_a   1.000
_cell.length_b   1.000
_cell.length_c   1.000
_cell.angle_alpha   90.00
_cell.angle_beta   90.00
_cell.angle_gamma   90.00
#
_symmetry.space_group_name_H-M   'P 1'
#
loop_
_entity.id
_entity.type
_entity.pdbx_description
1 polymer ?
#
loop_
_entity_poly.entity_id
_entity_poly.type
_entity_poly.pdbx_seq_one_letter_code
_entity_poly.pdbx_strand_id
1 'polypeptide(L)'
;MGARCFPVGPRNAKSRRGQTLILLVLFLLVLVGLLTLTLDYGFVLLSRRTMQSAVNTGALEGARDIDQRGRMEAREVIRNVFDDDLDPTDNLSTLGAGPEQTLVQRDGNDRPRFAARADASSLFADRHEYVYRPVPELNPDNEIHGDLVSGDYQENANSHAEMRNYQRVDFNASIQGQAFLARIRRTPQRVGVATPLDRIEGVSSSGNGSPLLVGHLLPFIPNSTAGFDLRRDGVTVRATAISDSRPIVYVGTGVDDALYSATSYGVYPDADFHVLDSAPRRLGEIVSAGAVVDERDVPTGYVAALLTYEQNDYVVGFMLNINASDTDSRKPNASPRLHDAMQTLNELPPKVRDAVLARHRELAQEENSVLARSPVLVRAIR
;
A
#
# COMPACT_ATOMS: atom_id res chain seq x y z
N MET A 1 83.55 45.58 -24.75
CA MET A 1 82.33 45.65 -23.92
C MET A 1 81.18 46.11 -24.80
N GLY A 2 80.33 45.18 -25.26
CA GLY A 2 79.21 45.49 -26.16
C GLY A 2 77.88 45.27 -25.44
N ALA A 3 77.14 46.35 -25.19
CA ALA A 3 75.79 46.29 -24.64
C ALA A 3 74.80 45.94 -25.76
N ARG A 4 74.20 44.75 -25.71
CA ARG A 4 73.11 44.35 -26.60
C ARG A 4 71.80 44.91 -26.07
N CYS A 5 71.24 45.87 -26.80
CA CYS A 5 69.88 46.35 -26.60
C CYS A 5 68.91 45.36 -27.26
N PHE A 6 68.08 44.68 -26.48
CA PHE A 6 67.01 43.83 -27.01
C PHE A 6 65.74 44.66 -27.21
N PRO A 7 65.06 44.57 -28.38
CA PRO A 7 63.80 45.26 -28.59
C PRO A 7 62.69 44.61 -27.75
N VAL A 8 62.05 45.41 -26.90
CA VAL A 8 60.82 45.04 -26.21
C VAL A 8 59.68 45.06 -27.23
N GLY A 9 59.29 43.88 -27.71
CA GLY A 9 58.14 43.74 -28.60
C GLY A 9 56.84 44.21 -27.91
N PRO A 10 55.87 44.77 -28.65
CA PRO A 10 54.62 45.25 -28.09
C PRO A 10 53.86 44.10 -27.44
N ARG A 11 53.70 44.15 -26.11
CA ARG A 11 52.83 43.24 -25.37
C ARG A 11 51.39 43.57 -25.74
N ASN A 12 50.82 42.79 -26.66
CA ASN A 12 49.39 42.80 -26.94
C ASN A 12 48.64 42.40 -25.66
N ALA A 13 48.22 43.40 -24.88
CA ALA A 13 47.23 43.25 -23.83
C ALA A 13 45.86 42.99 -24.47
N LYS A 14 45.70 41.81 -25.08
CA LYS A 14 44.39 41.34 -25.55
C LYS A 14 43.49 41.22 -24.32
N SER A 15 42.49 42.09 -24.28
CA SER A 15 41.51 42.20 -23.21
C SER A 15 40.87 40.84 -22.91
N ARG A 16 40.99 40.36 -21.67
CA ARG A 16 40.32 39.16 -21.14
C ARG A 16 38.80 39.32 -20.97
N ARG A 17 38.16 40.19 -21.76
CA ARG A 17 36.75 40.61 -21.60
C ARG A 17 35.72 39.53 -21.96
N GLY A 18 36.13 38.33 -22.37
CA GLY A 18 35.23 37.18 -22.59
C GLY A 18 35.37 36.05 -21.56
N GLN A 19 36.44 36.04 -20.76
CA GLN A 19 36.73 34.90 -19.86
C GLN A 19 35.70 34.79 -18.73
N THR A 20 35.31 35.93 -18.14
CA THR A 20 34.31 35.96 -17.07
C THR A 20 32.93 35.51 -17.56
N LEU A 21 32.54 35.86 -18.79
CA LEU A 21 31.27 35.43 -19.37
C LEU A 21 31.24 33.91 -19.56
N ILE A 22 32.32 33.32 -20.09
CA ILE A 22 32.41 31.87 -20.27
C ILE A 22 32.34 31.16 -18.91
N LEU A 23 33.08 31.65 -17.91
CA LEU A 23 33.03 31.07 -16.56
C LEU A 23 31.64 31.19 -15.93
N LEU A 24 30.94 32.32 -16.13
CA LEU A 24 29.58 32.51 -15.64
C LEU A 24 28.60 31.53 -16.30
N VAL A 25 28.69 31.35 -17.63
CA VAL A 25 27.83 30.40 -18.37
C VAL A 25 28.08 28.96 -17.91
N LEU A 26 29.35 28.56 -17.77
CA LEU A 26 29.69 27.22 -17.27
C LEU A 26 29.21 27.01 -15.84
N PHE A 27 29.36 28.02 -14.97
CA PHE A 27 28.86 27.98 -13.61
C PHE A 27 27.34 27.84 -13.56
N LEU A 28 26.62 28.62 -14.38
CA LEU A 28 25.15 28.53 -14.49
C LEU A 28 24.72 27.15 -14.98
N LEU A 29 25.43 26.57 -15.96
CA LEU A 29 25.15 25.22 -16.46
C LEU A 29 25.30 24.17 -15.35
N VAL A 30 26.35 24.27 -14.53
CA VAL A 30 26.55 23.39 -13.36
C VAL A 30 25.41 23.55 -12.35
N LEU A 31 25.01 24.79 -12.05
CA LEU A 31 23.90 25.05 -11.12
C LEU A 31 22.57 24.50 -11.64
N VAL A 32 22.28 24.68 -12.93
CA VAL A 32 21.07 24.11 -13.57
C VAL A 32 21.11 22.59 -13.48
N GLY A 33 22.25 21.96 -13.77
CA GLY A 33 22.43 20.52 -13.64
C GLY A 33 22.12 20.01 -12.22
N LEU A 34 22.67 20.68 -11.20
CA LEU A 34 22.40 20.34 -9.79
C LEU A 34 20.93 20.54 -9.40
N LEU A 35 20.30 21.63 -9.86
CA LEU A 35 18.88 21.90 -9.62
C LEU A 35 18.00 20.80 -10.24
N THR A 36 18.25 20.47 -11.51
CA THR A 36 17.48 19.45 -12.23
C THR A 36 17.64 18.06 -11.60
N LEU A 37 18.85 17.69 -11.17
CA LEU A 37 19.07 16.43 -10.46
C LEU A 37 18.31 16.38 -9.13
N THR A 38 18.25 17.51 -8.41
CA THR A 38 17.50 17.61 -7.15
C THR A 38 16.00 17.45 -7.37
N LEU A 39 15.46 18.08 -8.43
CA LEU A 39 14.05 17.95 -8.83
C LEU A 39 13.72 16.51 -9.22
N ASP A 40 14.58 15.87 -10.02
CA ASP A 40 14.41 14.48 -10.45
C ASP A 40 14.35 13.51 -9.26
N TYR A 41 15.26 13.66 -8.31
CA TYR A 41 15.23 12.88 -7.09
C TYR A 41 13.96 13.14 -6.27
N GLY A 42 13.55 14.41 -6.15
CA GLY A 42 12.30 14.80 -5.51
C GLY A 42 11.08 14.12 -6.13
N PHE A 43 10.98 14.07 -7.46
CA PHE A 43 9.88 13.42 -8.16
C PHE A 43 9.85 11.91 -7.96
N VAL A 44 11.01 11.24 -8.00
CA VAL A 44 11.10 9.80 -7.72
C VAL A 44 10.65 9.50 -6.28
N LEU A 45 11.08 10.31 -5.31
CA LEU A 45 10.66 10.14 -3.91
C LEU A 45 9.16 10.39 -3.72
N LEU A 46 8.61 11.44 -4.35
CA LEU A 46 7.19 11.75 -4.29
C LEU A 46 6.34 10.62 -4.90
N SER A 47 6.73 10.16 -6.09
CA SER A 47 6.08 9.02 -6.76
C SER A 47 6.12 7.77 -5.90
N ARG A 48 7.29 7.45 -5.31
CA ARG A 48 7.41 6.29 -4.40
C ARG A 48 6.52 6.41 -3.17
N ARG A 49 6.47 7.58 -2.52
CA ARG A 49 5.66 7.79 -1.30
C ARG A 49 4.17 7.72 -1.60
N THR A 50 3.71 8.41 -2.64
CA THR A 50 2.30 8.40 -3.06
C THR A 50 1.86 6.99 -3.48
N MET A 51 2.69 6.30 -4.26
CA MET A 51 2.45 4.90 -4.62
C MET A 51 2.40 4.00 -3.39
N GLN A 52 3.33 4.14 -2.45
CA GLN A 52 3.31 3.34 -1.21
C GLN A 52 2.06 3.58 -0.37
N SER A 53 1.63 4.84 -0.22
CA SER A 53 0.38 5.16 0.47
C SER A 53 -0.82 4.50 -0.21
N ALA A 54 -0.90 4.56 -1.55
CA ALA A 54 -1.99 3.92 -2.30
C ALA A 54 -2.03 2.41 -2.09
N VAL A 55 -0.91 1.71 -2.23
CA VAL A 55 -0.89 0.25 -2.02
C VAL A 55 -1.11 -0.14 -0.57
N ASN A 56 -0.69 0.68 0.40
CA ASN A 56 -0.98 0.40 1.81
C ASN A 56 -2.50 0.40 2.05
N THR A 57 -3.21 1.43 1.54
CA THR A 57 -4.67 1.50 1.68
C THR A 57 -5.36 0.40 0.86
N GLY A 58 -4.91 0.16 -0.38
CA GLY A 58 -5.46 -0.91 -1.21
C GLY A 58 -5.23 -2.30 -0.62
N ALA A 59 -4.08 -2.55 0.02
CA ALA A 59 -3.82 -3.81 0.70
C ALA A 59 -4.73 -3.99 1.92
N LEU A 60 -4.96 -2.93 2.69
CA LEU A 60 -5.90 -2.95 3.81
C LEU A 60 -7.33 -3.23 3.35
N GLU A 61 -7.80 -2.56 2.29
CA GLU A 61 -9.14 -2.77 1.76
C GLU A 61 -9.29 -4.16 1.16
N GLY A 62 -8.29 -4.65 0.41
CA GLY A 62 -8.33 -6.02 -0.12
C GLY A 62 -8.26 -7.10 0.97
N ALA A 63 -7.59 -6.82 2.10
CA ALA A 63 -7.59 -7.72 3.25
C ALA A 63 -8.92 -7.73 4.02
N ARG A 64 -9.77 -6.71 3.82
CA ARG A 64 -11.11 -6.64 4.42
C ARG A 64 -12.05 -7.68 3.80
N ASP A 65 -11.94 -7.89 2.50
CA ASP A 65 -12.70 -8.89 1.75
C ASP A 65 -11.78 -9.60 0.75
N ILE A 66 -11.19 -10.72 1.17
CA ILE A 66 -10.07 -11.36 0.44
C ILE A 66 -10.50 -11.97 -0.92
N ASP A 67 -11.80 -12.02 -1.17
CA ASP A 67 -12.40 -12.55 -2.38
C ASP A 67 -12.31 -11.60 -3.59
N GLN A 68 -13.15 -11.82 -4.60
CA GLN A 68 -13.19 -10.98 -5.80
C GLN A 68 -13.68 -9.55 -5.52
N ARG A 69 -14.52 -9.36 -4.50
CA ARG A 69 -15.05 -8.05 -4.13
C ARG A 69 -13.97 -7.17 -3.53
N GLY A 70 -13.17 -7.63 -2.58
CA GLY A 70 -12.12 -6.76 -2.04
C GLY A 70 -10.99 -6.49 -3.03
N ARG A 71 -10.80 -7.30 -4.07
CA ARG A 71 -9.95 -6.91 -5.21
C ARG A 71 -10.50 -5.71 -5.96
N MET A 72 -11.81 -5.68 -6.20
CA MET A 72 -12.47 -4.53 -6.82
C MET A 72 -12.38 -3.30 -5.91
N GLU A 73 -12.69 -3.45 -4.63
CA GLU A 73 -12.63 -2.34 -3.65
C GLU A 73 -11.18 -1.82 -3.49
N ALA A 74 -10.18 -2.70 -3.40
CA ALA A 74 -8.76 -2.34 -3.39
C ALA A 74 -8.36 -1.55 -4.65
N ARG A 75 -8.80 -2.00 -5.83
CA ARG A 75 -8.53 -1.30 -7.10
C ARG A 75 -9.14 0.08 -7.10
N GLU A 76 -10.41 0.23 -6.74
CA GLU A 76 -11.09 1.53 -6.73
C GLU A 76 -10.46 2.47 -5.70
N VAL A 77 -10.12 1.99 -4.49
CA VAL A 77 -9.42 2.81 -3.50
C VAL A 77 -8.05 3.27 -3.99
N ILE A 78 -7.29 2.40 -4.68
CA ILE A 78 -6.02 2.80 -5.29
C ILE A 78 -6.23 3.87 -6.37
N ARG A 79 -7.25 3.72 -7.24
CA ARG A 79 -7.57 4.71 -8.28
C ARG A 79 -7.93 6.06 -7.66
N ASN A 80 -8.78 6.06 -6.64
CA ASN A 80 -9.23 7.25 -5.94
C ASN A 80 -8.11 8.03 -5.25
N VAL A 81 -6.98 7.40 -4.90
CA VAL A 81 -5.81 8.11 -4.37
C VAL A 81 -5.15 9.01 -5.43
N PHE A 82 -5.29 8.65 -6.70
CA PHE A 82 -4.69 9.35 -7.83
C PHE A 82 -5.70 10.17 -8.63
N ASP A 83 -6.87 10.36 -8.05
CA ASP A 83 -7.99 11.05 -8.65
C ASP A 83 -8.46 12.14 -7.68
N ASP A 84 -8.67 13.36 -8.19
CA ASP A 84 -8.93 14.54 -7.34
C ASP A 84 -10.41 14.82 -7.11
N ASP A 85 -11.30 14.36 -8.01
CA ASP A 85 -12.74 14.48 -7.92
C ASP A 85 -13.45 13.18 -7.52
N LEU A 86 -12.68 12.09 -7.34
CA LEU A 86 -13.16 10.75 -7.00
C LEU A 86 -14.11 10.16 -8.06
N ASP A 87 -14.04 10.63 -9.31
CA ASP A 87 -14.68 10.03 -10.47
C ASP A 87 -13.62 9.48 -11.44
N PRO A 88 -13.24 8.20 -11.30
CA PRO A 88 -12.17 7.66 -12.10
C PRO A 88 -12.60 7.36 -13.56
N THR A 89 -13.80 7.80 -13.99
CA THR A 89 -14.33 7.63 -15.35
C THR A 89 -14.19 8.89 -16.22
N ASP A 90 -14.23 10.09 -15.65
CA ASP A 90 -14.01 11.37 -16.36
C ASP A 90 -12.78 12.08 -15.78
N ASN A 91 -11.73 12.20 -16.58
CA ASN A 91 -10.37 12.24 -16.07
C ASN A 91 -9.63 13.53 -16.47
N LEU A 92 -10.27 14.69 -16.37
CA LEU A 92 -9.69 15.99 -16.76
C LEU A 92 -8.65 16.56 -15.77
N SER A 93 -8.45 15.88 -14.64
CA SER A 93 -7.61 16.35 -13.56
C SER A 93 -6.11 16.25 -13.84
N THR A 94 -5.29 16.87 -12.98
CA THR A 94 -3.81 16.81 -13.09
C THR A 94 -3.16 15.91 -12.03
N LEU A 95 -3.96 15.21 -11.21
CA LEU A 95 -3.44 14.36 -10.13
C LEU A 95 -3.03 12.99 -10.65
N GLY A 96 -1.93 12.45 -10.10
CA GLY A 96 -1.46 11.09 -10.38
C GLY A 96 -0.13 10.73 -9.72
N ALA A 97 0.37 9.53 -10.05
CA ALA A 97 1.50 8.87 -9.39
C ALA A 97 2.88 9.35 -9.88
N GLY A 98 3.11 10.67 -9.90
CA GLY A 98 4.38 11.31 -10.21
C GLY A 98 4.24 12.56 -11.09
N PRO A 99 5.35 13.07 -11.66
CA PRO A 99 5.32 14.33 -12.39
C PRO A 99 4.53 14.22 -13.69
N GLU A 100 3.85 15.32 -14.03
CA GLU A 100 3.19 15.56 -15.33
C GLU A 100 4.22 15.46 -16.46
N GLN A 101 3.96 14.63 -17.48
CA GLN A 101 4.90 14.39 -18.60
C GLN A 101 4.62 15.24 -19.85
N THR A 102 3.74 16.23 -19.77
CA THR A 102 3.26 17.02 -20.92
C THR A 102 4.35 17.80 -21.64
N LEU A 103 5.36 18.25 -20.90
CA LEU A 103 6.52 18.94 -21.45
C LEU A 103 7.50 17.97 -22.15
N VAL A 104 7.37 16.67 -21.88
CA VAL A 104 8.24 15.60 -22.38
C VAL A 104 7.35 14.55 -23.06
N GLN A 105 6.75 14.94 -24.18
CA GLN A 105 5.94 14.02 -24.98
C GLN A 105 6.86 13.04 -25.70
N ARG A 106 6.48 11.76 -25.78
CA ARG A 106 7.14 10.84 -26.70
C ARG A 106 6.30 10.70 -27.96
N ASP A 107 6.93 10.79 -29.13
CA ASP A 107 6.24 10.46 -30.38
C ASP A 107 6.01 8.94 -30.50
N GLY A 108 5.25 8.50 -31.51
CA GLY A 108 5.06 7.07 -31.80
C GLY A 108 6.36 6.29 -32.10
N ASN A 109 7.51 6.97 -32.16
CA ASN A 109 8.85 6.38 -32.27
C ASN A 109 9.67 6.54 -30.98
N ASP A 110 9.01 6.83 -29.86
CA ASP A 110 9.59 6.93 -28.51
C ASP A 110 10.61 8.08 -28.33
N ARG A 111 10.57 9.10 -29.21
CA ARG A 111 11.48 10.26 -29.13
C ARG A 111 10.87 11.34 -28.25
N PRO A 112 11.59 11.88 -27.25
CA PRO A 112 11.14 13.05 -26.52
C PRO A 112 11.03 14.23 -27.49
N ARG A 113 9.81 14.71 -27.69
CA ARG A 113 9.48 15.96 -28.34
C ARG A 113 9.05 16.94 -27.25
N PHE A 114 9.70 18.10 -27.23
CA PHE A 114 9.01 19.30 -26.74
C PHE A 114 7.82 19.49 -27.68
N ALA A 115 6.61 19.59 -27.13
CA ALA A 115 5.39 19.55 -27.92
C ALA A 115 5.50 20.47 -29.15
N ALA A 116 5.37 19.88 -30.32
CA ALA A 116 5.57 20.55 -31.60
C ALA A 116 4.38 21.47 -31.98
N ARG A 117 3.42 21.69 -31.06
CA ARG A 117 2.27 22.56 -31.27
C ARG A 117 2.61 23.96 -30.77
N ALA A 118 2.56 24.93 -31.70
CA ALA A 118 2.89 26.34 -31.50
C ALA A 118 1.92 27.11 -30.56
N ASP A 119 1.00 26.42 -29.88
CA ASP A 119 0.02 27.05 -29.00
C ASP A 119 0.10 26.42 -27.60
N ALA A 120 0.59 27.22 -26.64
CA ALA A 120 0.70 26.83 -25.24
C ALA A 120 -0.66 26.46 -24.61
N SER A 121 -1.78 26.94 -25.17
CA SER A 121 -3.12 26.56 -24.71
C SER A 121 -3.44 25.09 -25.00
N SER A 122 -3.05 24.57 -26.17
CA SER A 122 -3.27 23.17 -26.56
C SER A 122 -2.39 22.19 -25.77
N LEU A 123 -1.21 22.63 -25.33
CA LEU A 123 -0.36 21.90 -24.40
C LEU A 123 -1.02 21.65 -23.04
N PHE A 124 -1.98 22.51 -22.69
CA PHE A 124 -2.62 22.51 -21.39
C PHE A 124 -4.00 21.82 -21.38
N ALA A 125 -4.60 21.62 -22.56
CA ALA A 125 -5.87 20.92 -22.70
C ALA A 125 -5.73 19.41 -22.44
N ASP A 126 -4.68 18.79 -22.97
CA ASP A 126 -4.49 17.33 -22.95
C ASP A 126 -3.57 16.86 -21.81
N ARG A 127 -3.34 17.69 -20.78
CA ARG A 127 -2.31 17.41 -19.77
C ARG A 127 -2.55 16.11 -19.01
N HIS A 128 -3.82 15.87 -18.72
CA HIS A 128 -4.31 14.75 -17.96
C HIS A 128 -3.95 13.41 -18.60
N GLU A 129 -3.82 13.34 -19.92
CA GLU A 129 -3.41 12.12 -20.65
C GLU A 129 -1.97 11.67 -20.34
N TYR A 130 -1.12 12.60 -19.91
CA TYR A 130 0.30 12.36 -19.65
C TYR A 130 0.62 12.16 -18.16
N VAL A 131 -0.42 12.09 -17.32
CA VAL A 131 -0.30 11.82 -15.90
C VAL A 131 -0.51 10.33 -15.68
N TYR A 132 0.48 9.67 -15.05
CA TYR A 132 0.34 8.24 -14.77
C TYR A 132 -0.67 8.01 -13.64
N ARG A 133 -1.80 7.38 -13.97
CA ARG A 133 -2.81 6.89 -13.03
C ARG A 133 -2.77 5.37 -13.01
N PRO A 134 -2.34 4.75 -11.91
CA PRO A 134 -2.36 3.30 -11.78
C PRO A 134 -3.78 2.76 -11.87
N VAL A 135 -3.98 1.75 -12.71
CA VAL A 135 -5.18 0.93 -12.75
C VAL A 135 -4.76 -0.52 -12.51
N PRO A 136 -4.63 -0.94 -11.24
CA PRO A 136 -4.23 -2.30 -10.90
C PRO A 136 -5.14 -3.34 -11.53
N GLU A 137 -4.55 -4.42 -12.05
CA GLU A 137 -5.31 -5.56 -12.56
C GLU A 137 -5.86 -6.43 -11.41
N LEU A 138 -7.05 -7.00 -11.60
CA LEU A 138 -7.73 -7.75 -10.54
C LEU A 138 -7.07 -9.09 -10.22
N ASN A 139 -6.40 -9.71 -11.19
CA ASN A 139 -5.72 -11.00 -11.06
C ASN A 139 -6.63 -12.11 -10.51
N PRO A 140 -7.72 -12.48 -11.23
CA PRO A 140 -8.73 -13.42 -10.72
C PRO A 140 -8.15 -14.81 -10.41
N ASP A 141 -7.14 -15.24 -11.16
CA ASP A 141 -6.47 -16.53 -10.99
C ASP A 141 -5.41 -16.51 -9.87
N ASN A 142 -5.25 -15.37 -9.19
CA ASN A 142 -4.35 -15.19 -8.05
C ASN A 142 -2.88 -15.50 -8.35
N GLU A 143 -2.41 -15.15 -9.55
CA GLU A 143 -1.03 -15.30 -9.96
C GLU A 143 -0.09 -14.49 -9.05
N ILE A 144 1.02 -15.10 -8.61
CA ILE A 144 1.95 -14.48 -7.66
C ILE A 144 2.59 -13.17 -8.17
N HIS A 145 2.61 -12.96 -9.49
CA HIS A 145 3.17 -11.76 -10.10
C HIS A 145 2.11 -10.70 -10.45
N GLY A 146 0.83 -10.94 -10.12
CA GLY A 146 -0.26 -10.02 -10.39
C GLY A 146 -0.31 -8.81 -9.46
N ASP A 147 -1.12 -7.80 -9.74
CA ASP A 147 -1.14 -6.58 -8.91
C ASP A 147 -1.81 -6.78 -7.56
N LEU A 148 -2.91 -7.52 -7.54
CA LEU A 148 -3.67 -7.85 -6.35
C LEU A 148 -3.56 -9.36 -6.12
N VAL A 149 -3.09 -9.78 -4.94
CA VAL A 149 -2.83 -11.20 -4.63
C VAL A 149 -3.25 -11.52 -3.22
N SER A 150 -4.09 -12.54 -3.08
CA SER A 150 -4.46 -13.14 -1.80
C SER A 150 -3.42 -14.21 -1.44
N GLY A 151 -3.08 -14.36 -0.18
CA GLY A 151 -2.06 -15.31 0.25
C GLY A 151 -1.80 -15.29 1.74
N ASP A 152 -0.75 -15.95 2.20
CA ASP A 152 -0.39 -16.00 3.61
C ASP A 152 0.93 -15.27 3.84
N TYR A 153 0.95 -14.37 4.83
CA TYR A 153 2.14 -13.64 5.22
C TYR A 153 2.96 -14.40 6.27
N GLN A 154 4.28 -14.42 6.11
CA GLN A 154 5.21 -15.06 7.03
C GLN A 154 6.13 -14.02 7.67
N GLU A 155 5.81 -13.63 8.90
CA GLU A 155 6.57 -12.61 9.63
C GLU A 155 8.02 -13.02 9.90
N ASN A 156 8.27 -14.32 10.15
CA ASN A 156 9.60 -14.84 10.49
C ASN A 156 10.43 -15.24 9.26
N ALA A 157 10.04 -14.81 8.06
CA ALA A 157 10.78 -15.11 6.86
C ALA A 157 12.16 -14.45 6.86
N ASN A 158 13.14 -15.13 6.27
CA ASN A 158 14.52 -14.65 6.22
C ASN A 158 14.72 -13.41 5.31
N SER A 159 13.71 -13.05 4.52
CA SER A 159 13.74 -11.90 3.62
C SER A 159 12.33 -11.40 3.35
N HIS A 160 12.17 -10.08 3.40
CA HIS A 160 10.95 -9.37 2.99
C HIS A 160 11.13 -8.64 1.64
N ALA A 161 12.24 -8.91 0.94
CA ALA A 161 12.53 -8.30 -0.34
C ALA A 161 11.80 -9.02 -1.47
N GLU A 162 11.15 -8.23 -2.34
CA GLU A 162 10.55 -8.72 -3.57
C GLU A 162 11.63 -9.03 -4.61
N MET A 163 11.57 -10.24 -5.19
CA MET A 163 12.48 -10.69 -6.22
C MET A 163 12.09 -10.15 -7.61
N ARG A 164 12.97 -10.33 -8.60
CA ARG A 164 12.74 -9.85 -9.97
C ARG A 164 11.49 -10.46 -10.64
N ASN A 165 11.13 -11.68 -10.26
CA ASN A 165 9.93 -12.39 -10.71
C ASN A 165 8.71 -12.14 -9.79
N TYR A 166 8.79 -11.14 -8.91
CA TYR A 166 7.76 -10.76 -7.95
C TYR A 166 7.45 -11.81 -6.87
N GLN A 167 8.28 -12.84 -6.75
CA GLN A 167 8.20 -13.75 -5.62
C GLN A 167 8.74 -13.06 -4.36
N ARG A 168 8.14 -13.42 -3.24
CA ARG A 168 8.49 -12.95 -1.91
C ARG A 168 8.61 -14.16 -1.00
N VAL A 169 9.68 -14.21 -0.22
CA VAL A 169 9.90 -15.34 0.72
C VAL A 169 8.90 -15.27 1.87
N ASP A 170 8.47 -14.06 2.21
CA ASP A 170 7.53 -13.74 3.28
C ASP A 170 6.06 -13.77 2.86
N PHE A 171 5.74 -14.20 1.64
CA PHE A 171 4.35 -14.24 1.16
C PHE A 171 4.10 -15.43 0.24
N ASN A 172 3.16 -16.28 0.62
CA ASN A 172 2.75 -17.44 -0.18
C ASN A 172 1.37 -17.18 -0.82
N ALA A 173 1.30 -17.10 -2.15
CA ALA A 173 0.03 -16.85 -2.83
C ALA A 173 -0.95 -18.03 -2.62
N SER A 174 -2.15 -17.73 -2.15
CA SER A 174 -3.20 -18.69 -1.82
C SER A 174 -4.55 -18.00 -1.83
N ILE A 175 -5.53 -18.57 -2.54
CA ILE A 175 -6.89 -18.01 -2.59
C ILE A 175 -7.65 -18.15 -1.25
N GLN A 176 -7.21 -19.06 -0.39
CA GLN A 176 -7.70 -19.21 0.99
C GLN A 176 -6.82 -18.47 2.00
N GLY A 177 -5.71 -17.92 1.50
CA GLY A 177 -4.73 -17.23 2.30
C GLY A 177 -5.32 -15.95 2.84
N GLN A 178 -4.77 -15.53 3.96
CA GLN A 178 -5.47 -14.59 4.79
C GLN A 178 -4.86 -13.18 4.88
N ALA A 179 -3.81 -12.97 4.12
CA ALA A 179 -3.18 -11.71 3.83
C ALA A 179 -3.49 -11.31 2.38
N PHE A 180 -3.39 -10.02 2.12
CA PHE A 180 -3.62 -9.44 0.82
C PHE A 180 -2.44 -8.54 0.45
N LEU A 181 -1.92 -8.77 -0.74
CA LEU A 181 -0.79 -8.05 -1.31
C LEU A 181 -1.28 -7.19 -2.46
N ALA A 182 -1.01 -5.89 -2.37
CA ALA A 182 -1.28 -4.92 -3.43
C ALA A 182 0.02 -4.36 -4.01
N ARG A 183 0.04 -4.18 -5.33
CA ARG A 183 1.18 -3.69 -6.10
C ARG A 183 0.78 -2.66 -7.14
N ILE A 184 1.65 -1.68 -7.32
CA ILE A 184 1.63 -0.77 -8.47
C ILE A 184 3.05 -0.49 -8.96
N ARG A 185 3.18 -0.32 -10.27
CA ARG A 185 4.48 -0.32 -10.96
C ARG A 185 4.58 0.82 -11.97
N ARG A 186 5.78 1.34 -12.10
CA ARG A 186 6.24 2.22 -13.17
C ARG A 186 7.52 1.66 -13.73
N THR A 187 7.43 0.72 -14.66
CA THR A 187 8.60 0.04 -15.24
C THR A 187 8.72 0.45 -16.71
N PRO A 188 9.82 1.10 -17.15
CA PRO A 188 10.00 1.44 -18.55
C PRO A 188 9.89 0.21 -19.47
N GLN A 189 9.17 0.35 -20.58
CA GLN A 189 8.97 -0.73 -21.56
C GLN A 189 10.23 -0.94 -22.43
N ARG A 190 11.26 -1.55 -21.84
CA ARG A 190 12.54 -1.84 -22.49
C ARG A 190 13.05 -3.23 -22.15
N VAL A 191 13.69 -3.86 -23.13
CA VAL A 191 14.38 -5.14 -22.97
C VAL A 191 15.43 -5.02 -21.86
N GLY A 192 15.39 -5.96 -20.91
CA GLY A 192 16.31 -5.99 -19.77
C GLY A 192 15.85 -5.22 -18.53
N VAL A 193 14.81 -4.39 -18.62
CA VAL A 193 14.21 -3.68 -17.47
C VAL A 193 12.76 -4.07 -17.25
N ALA A 194 11.91 -3.98 -18.27
CA ALA A 194 10.58 -4.56 -18.20
C ALA A 194 10.70 -6.08 -18.17
N THR A 195 10.02 -6.69 -17.21
CA THR A 195 9.76 -8.12 -17.25
C THR A 195 8.50 -8.37 -18.07
N PRO A 196 8.37 -9.53 -18.76
CA PRO A 196 7.10 -9.91 -19.39
C PRO A 196 5.93 -9.94 -18.40
N LEU A 197 6.22 -10.08 -17.10
CA LEU A 197 5.27 -10.13 -16.00
C LEU A 197 4.78 -8.75 -15.54
N ASP A 198 5.30 -7.64 -16.08
CA ASP A 198 4.89 -6.28 -15.68
C ASP A 198 3.56 -5.83 -16.32
N ARG A 199 3.14 -6.46 -17.43
CA ARG A 199 1.98 -6.04 -18.23
C ARG A 199 1.28 -7.25 -18.83
N ILE A 200 0.60 -8.01 -17.98
CA ILE A 200 -0.22 -9.14 -18.39
C ILE A 200 -1.67 -8.74 -18.16
N GLU A 201 -2.44 -8.68 -19.25
CA GLU A 201 -3.86 -8.32 -19.20
C GLU A 201 -4.61 -9.19 -18.18
N GLY A 202 -5.38 -8.54 -17.31
CA GLY A 202 -6.11 -9.20 -16.23
C GLY A 202 -5.27 -9.62 -15.02
N VAL A 203 -3.93 -9.58 -15.09
CA VAL A 203 -3.04 -10.04 -14.01
C VAL A 203 -2.18 -8.91 -13.44
N SER A 204 -1.48 -8.14 -14.27
CA SER A 204 -0.55 -7.10 -13.84
C SER A 204 -0.51 -5.88 -14.75
N SER A 205 -0.36 -4.71 -14.15
CA SER A 205 -0.26 -3.41 -14.81
C SER A 205 1.06 -2.71 -14.51
N SER A 206 1.50 -1.85 -15.43
CA SER A 206 2.68 -1.01 -15.22
C SER A 206 2.68 0.23 -16.11
N GLY A 207 2.86 1.40 -15.49
CA GLY A 207 3.12 2.64 -16.19
C GLY A 207 4.52 2.72 -16.79
N ASN A 208 4.75 3.76 -17.58
CA ASN A 208 6.11 4.11 -18.02
C ASN A 208 6.99 4.51 -16.82
N GLY A 209 8.31 4.38 -16.99
CA GLY A 209 9.28 4.83 -16.01
C GLY A 209 9.10 6.30 -15.62
N SER A 210 9.51 6.65 -14.41
CA SER A 210 9.53 8.05 -13.98
C SER A 210 10.63 8.80 -14.72
N PRO A 211 10.31 9.83 -15.52
CA PRO A 211 11.29 10.53 -16.34
C PRO A 211 12.24 11.35 -15.48
N LEU A 212 13.41 11.63 -16.03
CA LEU A 212 14.42 12.52 -15.45
C LEU A 212 14.54 13.75 -16.34
N LEU A 213 14.27 14.93 -15.79
CA LEU A 213 14.44 16.22 -16.47
C LEU A 213 15.86 16.38 -17.01
N VAL A 214 16.89 15.97 -16.24
CA VAL A 214 18.29 16.02 -16.71
C VAL A 214 18.49 15.22 -17.99
N GLY A 215 17.84 14.07 -18.09
CA GLY A 215 17.96 13.17 -19.24
C GLY A 215 17.32 13.75 -20.51
N HIS A 216 16.27 14.55 -20.34
CA HIS A 216 15.49 15.14 -21.44
C HIS A 216 15.94 16.55 -21.86
N LEU A 217 16.62 17.31 -20.99
CA LEU A 217 17.12 18.65 -21.30
C LEU A 217 18.40 18.67 -22.14
N LEU A 218 19.07 17.53 -22.25
CA LEU A 218 20.30 17.40 -23.03
C LEU A 218 20.01 16.77 -24.40
N PRO A 219 20.56 17.32 -25.50
CA PRO A 219 20.32 16.83 -26.86
C PRO A 219 21.08 15.52 -27.10
N PHE A 220 20.63 14.45 -26.47
CA PHE A 220 21.11 13.10 -26.77
C PHE A 220 20.24 12.49 -27.86
N ILE A 221 20.84 11.74 -28.79
CA ILE A 221 20.11 11.04 -29.85
C ILE A 221 19.52 9.77 -29.25
N PRO A 222 18.19 9.65 -29.12
CA PRO A 222 17.57 8.41 -28.67
C PRO A 222 17.58 7.42 -29.85
N ASN A 223 18.45 6.41 -29.79
CA ASN A 223 18.31 5.26 -30.69
C ASN A 223 17.30 4.28 -30.07
N SER A 224 16.12 4.13 -30.66
CA SER A 224 15.04 3.25 -30.17
C SER A 224 15.42 1.75 -30.14
N THR A 225 16.50 1.35 -30.82
CA THR A 225 17.03 -0.02 -30.78
C THR A 225 18.10 -0.25 -29.71
N ALA A 226 18.57 0.81 -29.04
CA ALA A 226 19.54 0.69 -27.96
C ALA A 226 18.88 0.16 -26.68
N GLY A 227 19.64 -0.58 -25.87
CA GLY A 227 19.22 -1.08 -24.56
C GLY A 227 18.76 0.01 -23.59
N PHE A 228 18.40 -0.39 -22.38
CA PHE A 228 17.91 0.54 -21.35
C PHE A 228 18.90 1.71 -21.10
N ASP A 229 18.38 2.93 -21.15
CA ASP A 229 19.09 4.14 -20.76
C ASP A 229 18.23 4.91 -19.76
N LEU A 230 18.75 5.09 -18.54
CA LEU A 230 18.12 5.83 -17.46
C LEU A 230 17.65 7.23 -17.88
N ARG A 231 18.41 7.90 -18.77
CA ARG A 231 18.14 9.28 -19.23
C ARG A 231 16.95 9.35 -20.17
N ARG A 232 16.77 8.32 -21.01
CA ARG A 232 15.70 8.23 -21.99
C ARG A 232 14.45 7.62 -21.37
N ASP A 233 14.64 6.48 -20.70
CA ASP A 233 13.58 5.57 -20.28
C ASP A 233 13.05 5.88 -18.88
N GLY A 234 13.83 6.60 -18.08
CA GLY A 234 13.50 6.97 -16.71
C GLY A 234 13.85 5.88 -15.69
N VAL A 235 13.44 6.13 -14.45
CA VAL A 235 13.67 5.25 -13.31
C VAL A 235 12.46 4.34 -13.10
N THR A 236 12.72 3.07 -12.77
CA THR A 236 11.66 2.16 -12.32
C THR A 236 11.23 2.51 -10.90
N VAL A 237 9.92 2.71 -10.68
CA VAL A 237 9.34 2.89 -9.34
C VAL A 237 8.33 1.76 -9.11
N ARG A 238 8.43 1.11 -7.95
CA ARG A 238 7.52 0.04 -7.54
C ARG A 238 7.13 0.27 -6.10
N ALA A 239 5.87 -0.03 -5.80
CA ALA A 239 5.37 -0.06 -4.44
C ALA A 239 4.59 -1.36 -4.25
N THR A 240 4.87 -2.02 -3.13
CA THR A 240 4.23 -3.25 -2.70
C THR A 240 3.86 -3.09 -1.24
N ALA A 241 2.64 -3.49 -0.90
CA ALA A 241 2.20 -3.60 0.48
C ALA A 241 1.58 -4.98 0.69
N ILE A 242 1.75 -5.50 1.89
CA ILE A 242 1.04 -6.68 2.37
C ILE A 242 0.27 -6.23 3.59
N SER A 243 -1.03 -6.49 3.58
CA SER A 243 -1.87 -6.42 4.75
C SER A 243 -2.16 -7.84 5.19
N ASP A 244 -1.83 -8.17 6.42
CA ASP A 244 -2.16 -9.45 7.03
C ASP A 244 -3.29 -9.22 8.02
N SER A 245 -4.45 -9.85 7.82
CA SER A 245 -5.54 -9.71 8.77
C SER A 245 -5.20 -10.49 10.05
N ARG A 246 -5.22 -9.81 11.20
CA ARG A 246 -4.99 -10.44 12.51
C ARG A 246 -6.07 -9.98 13.47
N PRO A 247 -6.44 -10.76 14.49
CA PRO A 247 -7.53 -10.36 15.36
C PRO A 247 -7.07 -9.58 16.57
N ILE A 248 -8.11 -9.26 17.31
CA ILE A 248 -8.06 -8.75 18.65
C ILE A 248 -7.74 -9.87 19.65
N VAL A 249 -6.67 -9.69 20.40
CA VAL A 249 -6.21 -10.56 21.51
C VAL A 249 -6.70 -10.07 22.86
N TYR A 250 -6.94 -8.77 22.95
CA TYR A 250 -7.21 -8.06 24.19
C TYR A 250 -8.16 -6.90 23.92
N VAL A 251 -9.23 -6.80 24.73
CA VAL A 251 -10.10 -5.63 24.77
C VAL A 251 -10.01 -5.02 26.16
N GLY A 252 -9.53 -3.77 26.22
CA GLY A 252 -9.42 -3.00 27.46
C GLY A 252 -10.69 -2.23 27.80
N THR A 253 -10.67 -1.56 28.96
CA THR A 253 -11.64 -0.54 29.31
C THR A 253 -11.16 0.81 28.79
N GLY A 254 -12.02 1.51 28.03
CA GLY A 254 -11.79 2.89 27.57
C GLY A 254 -12.45 3.88 28.51
N VAL A 255 -11.90 5.10 28.61
CA VAL A 255 -12.45 6.22 29.40
C VAL A 255 -13.13 7.28 28.52
N ASP A 256 -13.16 7.06 27.21
CA ASP A 256 -13.58 8.03 26.19
C ASP A 256 -14.84 7.51 25.49
N ASP A 257 -15.88 8.35 25.40
CA ASP A 257 -17.21 7.99 24.86
C ASP A 257 -17.17 7.62 23.37
N ALA A 258 -16.05 7.88 22.70
CA ALA A 258 -15.82 7.55 21.29
C ALA A 258 -15.40 6.08 21.04
N LEU A 259 -15.13 5.30 22.10
CA LEU A 259 -14.62 3.93 21.98
C LEU A 259 -15.49 2.93 22.76
N TYR A 260 -15.92 1.87 22.08
CA TYR A 260 -16.57 0.73 22.73
C TYR A 260 -15.61 0.02 23.68
N SER A 261 -16.01 -0.14 24.94
CA SER A 261 -15.23 -0.81 25.99
C SER A 261 -15.57 -2.29 26.09
N ALA A 262 -14.68 -3.08 26.72
CA ALA A 262 -15.01 -4.43 27.15
C ALA A 262 -16.14 -4.38 28.20
N THR A 263 -17.16 -5.21 27.99
CA THR A 263 -18.28 -5.37 28.92
C THR A 263 -18.05 -6.59 29.81
N SER A 264 -18.74 -6.63 30.96
CA SER A 264 -18.71 -7.78 31.87
C SER A 264 -19.68 -8.90 31.43
N TYR A 265 -19.85 -9.11 30.13
CA TYR A 265 -20.77 -10.11 29.59
C TYR A 265 -20.04 -11.04 28.61
N GLY A 266 -20.55 -12.26 28.55
CA GLY A 266 -20.11 -13.29 27.60
C GLY A 266 -21.29 -13.92 26.88
N VAL A 267 -21.03 -14.53 25.73
CA VAL A 267 -22.04 -15.22 24.92
C VAL A 267 -21.50 -16.56 24.46
N TYR A 268 -22.32 -17.60 24.50
CA TYR A 268 -22.01 -18.85 23.81
C TYR A 268 -22.59 -18.81 22.39
N PRO A 269 -21.95 -19.43 21.39
CA PRO A 269 -22.38 -19.37 19.98
C PRO A 269 -23.85 -19.73 19.73
N ASP A 270 -24.44 -20.56 20.59
CA ASP A 270 -25.80 -21.09 20.46
C ASP A 270 -26.73 -20.74 21.65
N ALA A 271 -26.34 -19.82 22.54
CA ALA A 271 -27.04 -19.61 23.81
C ALA A 271 -27.21 -18.14 24.24
N ASP A 272 -27.86 -17.96 25.39
CA ASP A 272 -28.13 -16.69 26.02
C ASP A 272 -26.85 -15.97 26.50
N PHE A 273 -26.95 -14.67 26.78
CA PHE A 273 -25.85 -13.90 27.34
C PHE A 273 -25.67 -14.23 28.83
N HIS A 274 -24.42 -14.20 29.29
CA HIS A 274 -24.07 -14.46 30.69
C HIS A 274 -23.31 -13.29 31.29
N VAL A 275 -23.60 -12.98 32.56
CA VAL A 275 -22.75 -12.06 33.34
C VAL A 275 -21.42 -12.74 33.64
N LEU A 276 -20.32 -12.04 33.41
CA LEU A 276 -18.97 -12.43 33.76
C LEU A 276 -18.49 -11.66 34.98
N ASP A 277 -17.59 -12.27 35.75
CA ASP A 277 -17.11 -11.77 37.05
C ASP A 277 -16.38 -10.41 36.99
N SER A 278 -15.80 -10.07 35.84
CA SER A 278 -15.05 -8.83 35.61
C SER A 278 -14.85 -8.55 34.11
N ALA A 279 -14.40 -7.33 33.80
CA ALA A 279 -13.76 -6.92 32.55
C ALA A 279 -12.50 -6.11 32.93
N PRO A 280 -11.42 -6.06 32.13
CA PRO A 280 -11.23 -6.55 30.77
C PRO A 280 -10.97 -8.07 30.68
N ARG A 281 -11.07 -8.63 29.47
CA ARG A 281 -10.86 -10.08 29.22
C ARG A 281 -9.82 -10.35 28.13
N ARG A 282 -9.19 -11.52 28.21
CA ARG A 282 -8.17 -11.98 27.25
C ARG A 282 -8.60 -13.26 26.56
N LEU A 283 -8.17 -13.45 25.32
CA LEU A 283 -8.37 -14.72 24.63
C LEU A 283 -7.67 -15.86 25.38
N GLY A 284 -8.37 -16.97 25.59
CA GLY A 284 -7.89 -18.13 26.36
C GLY A 284 -8.04 -18.02 27.87
N GLU A 285 -8.52 -16.89 28.40
CA GLU A 285 -8.80 -16.72 29.82
C GLU A 285 -9.93 -17.66 30.26
N ILE A 286 -9.78 -18.29 31.43
CA ILE A 286 -10.85 -19.03 32.09
C ILE A 286 -11.76 -18.03 32.79
N VAL A 287 -13.05 -18.11 32.50
CA VAL A 287 -14.08 -17.26 33.10
C VAL A 287 -15.13 -18.10 33.80
N SER A 288 -15.83 -17.53 34.77
CA SER A 288 -17.04 -18.13 35.30
C SER A 288 -18.25 -17.47 34.64
N ALA A 289 -19.04 -18.24 33.90
CA ALA A 289 -20.31 -17.76 33.37
C ALA A 289 -21.35 -17.74 34.49
N GLY A 290 -21.83 -16.54 34.84
CA GLY A 290 -22.85 -16.32 35.84
C GLY A 290 -24.28 -16.53 35.29
N ALA A 291 -25.23 -15.79 35.86
CA ALA A 291 -26.63 -15.88 35.46
C ALA A 291 -26.83 -15.52 33.98
N VAL A 292 -27.80 -16.21 33.37
CA VAL A 292 -28.33 -15.90 32.05
C VAL A 292 -29.04 -14.54 32.09
N VAL A 293 -28.83 -13.73 31.06
CA VAL A 293 -29.37 -12.37 30.91
C VAL A 293 -29.95 -12.21 29.51
N ASP A 294 -31.01 -11.41 29.39
CA ASP A 294 -31.57 -11.01 28.09
C ASP A 294 -30.57 -10.11 27.36
N GLU A 295 -30.42 -10.30 26.04
CA GLU A 295 -29.56 -9.49 25.17
C GLU A 295 -29.84 -7.98 25.30
N ARG A 296 -31.10 -7.61 25.58
CA ARG A 296 -31.52 -6.21 25.78
C ARG A 296 -30.92 -5.55 27.02
N ASP A 297 -30.54 -6.35 28.01
CA ASP A 297 -29.94 -5.87 29.25
C ASP A 297 -28.41 -5.78 29.15
N VAL A 298 -27.83 -6.28 28.05
CA VAL A 298 -26.40 -6.22 27.79
C VAL A 298 -26.04 -4.83 27.24
N PRO A 299 -25.16 -4.07 27.92
CA PRO A 299 -24.75 -2.76 27.45
C PRO A 299 -24.02 -2.85 26.12
N THR A 300 -24.09 -1.77 25.35
CA THR A 300 -23.36 -1.64 24.09
C THR A 300 -21.85 -1.65 24.35
N GLY A 301 -21.12 -2.53 23.68
CA GLY A 301 -19.69 -2.73 23.89
C GLY A 301 -19.24 -4.12 23.45
N TYR A 302 -17.98 -4.46 23.70
CA TYR A 302 -17.44 -5.77 23.34
C TYR A 302 -17.79 -6.82 24.41
N VAL A 303 -18.41 -7.92 23.99
CA VAL A 303 -18.80 -9.09 24.75
C VAL A 303 -17.85 -10.24 24.43
N ALA A 304 -17.45 -11.04 25.41
CA ALA A 304 -16.58 -12.20 25.18
C ALA A 304 -17.37 -13.37 24.56
N ALA A 305 -16.83 -14.02 23.53
CA ALA A 305 -17.37 -15.29 23.06
C ALA A 305 -16.78 -16.44 23.90
N LEU A 306 -17.63 -17.36 24.36
CA LEU A 306 -17.26 -18.40 25.31
C LEU A 306 -17.31 -19.80 24.70
N LEU A 307 -16.45 -20.69 25.20
CA LEU A 307 -16.45 -22.13 24.92
C LEU A 307 -16.26 -22.91 26.21
N THR A 308 -17.18 -23.82 26.52
CA THR A 308 -17.01 -24.77 27.61
C THR A 308 -16.16 -25.96 27.15
N TYR A 309 -15.03 -26.21 27.83
CA TYR A 309 -14.18 -27.37 27.60
C TYR A 309 -13.67 -27.91 28.95
N GLU A 310 -13.79 -29.23 29.18
CA GLU A 310 -13.36 -29.89 30.43
C GLU A 310 -13.85 -29.17 31.72
N GLN A 311 -15.13 -28.75 31.73
CA GLN A 311 -15.81 -28.06 32.85
C GLN A 311 -15.38 -26.60 33.10
N ASN A 312 -14.54 -26.02 32.25
CA ASN A 312 -14.16 -24.60 32.33
C ASN A 312 -14.67 -23.84 31.10
N ASP A 313 -15.06 -22.58 31.31
CA ASP A 313 -15.43 -21.68 30.22
C ASP A 313 -14.22 -20.85 29.79
N TYR A 314 -13.91 -20.89 28.51
CA TYR A 314 -12.78 -20.17 27.92
C TYR A 314 -13.28 -19.05 27.03
N VAL A 315 -12.60 -17.91 27.08
CA VAL A 315 -12.81 -16.84 26.08
C VAL A 315 -12.17 -17.25 24.76
N VAL A 316 -12.98 -17.41 23.72
CA VAL A 316 -12.55 -17.82 22.38
C VAL A 316 -12.69 -16.71 21.34
N GLY A 317 -13.19 -15.54 21.72
CA GLY A 317 -13.26 -14.37 20.86
C GLY A 317 -13.95 -13.19 21.52
N PHE A 318 -14.22 -12.15 20.73
CA PHE A 318 -14.98 -10.98 21.16
C PHE A 318 -16.00 -10.62 20.07
N MET A 319 -17.18 -10.18 20.50
CA MET A 319 -18.28 -9.74 19.65
C MET A 319 -18.67 -8.33 20.07
N LEU A 320 -18.93 -7.43 19.12
CA LEU A 320 -19.48 -6.12 19.44
C LEU A 320 -21.01 -6.23 19.56
N ASN A 321 -21.54 -5.95 20.75
CA ASN A 321 -22.97 -5.76 20.95
C ASN A 321 -23.32 -4.28 20.74
N ILE A 322 -24.21 -3.99 19.80
CA ILE A 322 -24.78 -2.67 19.56
C ILE A 322 -26.28 -2.81 19.79
N ASN A 323 -26.77 -2.14 20.82
CA ASN A 323 -28.14 -2.12 21.36
C ASN A 323 -29.25 -2.78 20.48
N ALA A 324 -29.98 -3.76 21.04
CA ALA A 324 -30.97 -4.60 20.34
C ALA A 324 -32.25 -3.88 19.84
N SER A 325 -32.39 -2.57 20.05
CA SER A 325 -33.56 -1.79 19.62
C SER A 325 -33.47 -1.20 18.22
N ASP A 326 -32.31 -1.30 17.56
CA ASP A 326 -32.05 -0.72 16.25
C ASP A 326 -31.55 -1.80 15.28
N THR A 327 -32.47 -2.40 14.53
CA THR A 327 -32.21 -3.52 13.61
C THR A 327 -31.30 -3.16 12.43
N ASP A 328 -30.93 -1.88 12.26
CA ASP A 328 -30.25 -1.35 11.06
C ASP A 328 -28.88 -0.69 11.33
N SER A 329 -28.30 -0.82 12.53
CA SER A 329 -27.00 -0.22 12.85
C SER A 329 -25.89 -1.22 13.17
N ARG A 330 -25.96 -2.44 12.62
CA ARG A 330 -24.82 -3.38 12.58
C ARG A 330 -23.71 -2.82 11.68
N LYS A 331 -22.83 -2.00 12.24
CA LYS A 331 -21.65 -1.51 11.53
C LYS A 331 -20.56 -2.60 11.46
N PRO A 332 -20.00 -2.87 10.27
CA PRO A 332 -18.96 -3.90 10.07
C PRO A 332 -17.69 -3.67 10.95
N ASN A 333 -17.34 -4.61 11.86
CA ASN A 333 -16.18 -4.76 12.84
C ASN A 333 -15.51 -6.21 13.19
N ALA A 334 -14.29 -6.60 12.72
CA ALA A 334 -13.62 -7.93 12.58
C ALA A 334 -12.88 -8.30 13.82
N SER A 335 -12.87 -9.54 14.33
CA SER A 335 -12.81 -10.89 13.72
C SER A 335 -11.40 -11.31 13.22
N PRO A 336 -11.00 -12.60 13.17
CA PRO A 336 -10.69 -13.50 14.31
C PRO A 336 -9.45 -14.43 14.00
N ARG A 337 -8.27 -14.36 14.64
CA ARG A 337 -7.11 -15.33 14.54
C ARG A 337 -6.14 -15.38 15.72
N LEU A 338 -6.19 -16.46 16.47
CA LEU A 338 -5.38 -16.77 17.65
C LEU A 338 -3.87 -16.44 17.64
N HIS A 339 -3.23 -16.05 16.53
CA HIS A 339 -1.77 -15.91 16.45
C HIS A 339 -1.19 -14.81 17.35
N ASP A 340 -1.87 -13.67 17.49
CA ASP A 340 -1.41 -12.61 18.40
C ASP A 340 -1.70 -12.99 19.88
N ALA A 341 -2.63 -13.92 20.10
CA ALA A 341 -2.93 -14.52 21.40
C ALA A 341 -2.07 -15.74 21.69
N MET A 342 -1.15 -16.13 20.78
CA MET A 342 -0.43 -17.39 20.86
C MET A 342 0.42 -17.48 22.13
N GLN A 343 0.89 -16.35 22.65
CA GLN A 343 1.55 -16.31 23.96
C GLN A 343 0.60 -16.79 25.08
N THR A 344 -0.61 -16.22 25.15
CA THR A 344 -1.64 -16.58 26.14
C THR A 344 -2.18 -17.99 25.91
N LEU A 345 -2.30 -18.42 24.66
CA LEU A 345 -2.75 -19.76 24.29
C LEU A 345 -1.70 -20.83 24.53
N ASN A 346 -0.40 -20.47 24.48
CA ASN A 346 0.68 -21.37 24.87
C ASN A 346 0.78 -21.54 26.39
N GLU A 347 0.16 -20.65 27.18
CA GLU A 347 -0.01 -20.85 28.62
C GLU A 347 -1.09 -21.89 28.94
N LEU A 348 -1.95 -22.23 27.97
CA LEU A 348 -2.96 -23.29 28.10
C LEU A 348 -2.38 -24.69 27.84
N PRO A 349 -2.96 -25.74 28.46
CA PRO A 349 -2.63 -27.12 28.12
C PRO A 349 -2.84 -27.38 26.61
N PRO A 350 -1.95 -28.15 25.93
CA PRO A 350 -2.00 -28.33 24.47
C PRO A 350 -3.37 -28.77 23.94
N LYS A 351 -4.06 -29.68 24.64
CA LYS A 351 -5.41 -30.14 24.27
C LYS A 351 -6.46 -29.03 24.30
N VAL A 352 -6.39 -28.16 25.31
CA VAL A 352 -7.31 -27.02 25.49
C VAL A 352 -7.03 -25.98 24.40
N ARG A 353 -5.75 -25.65 24.19
CA ARG A 353 -5.33 -24.74 23.13
C ARG A 353 -5.83 -25.19 21.77
N ASP A 354 -5.64 -26.47 21.44
CA ASP A 354 -6.01 -27.02 20.14
C ASP A 354 -7.55 -27.07 19.97
N ALA A 355 -8.29 -27.31 21.06
CA ALA A 355 -9.77 -27.23 21.07
C ALA A 355 -10.28 -25.79 20.87
N VAL A 356 -9.69 -24.80 21.55
CA VAL A 356 -10.00 -23.37 21.36
C VAL A 356 -9.69 -22.93 19.92
N LEU A 357 -8.54 -23.35 19.38
CA LEU A 357 -8.16 -23.11 17.98
C LEU A 357 -9.14 -23.72 16.99
N ALA A 358 -9.55 -24.97 17.21
CA ALA A 358 -10.49 -25.66 16.35
C ALA A 358 -11.84 -24.96 16.34
N ARG A 359 -12.40 -24.65 17.52
CA ARG A 359 -13.69 -23.96 17.64
C ARG A 359 -13.68 -22.56 17.02
N HIS A 360 -12.61 -21.81 17.23
CA HIS A 360 -12.45 -20.50 16.63
C HIS A 360 -12.45 -20.56 15.10
N ARG A 361 -11.83 -21.59 14.50
CA ARG A 361 -11.88 -21.82 13.04
C ARG A 361 -13.28 -22.19 12.57
N GLU A 362 -14.00 -23.02 13.30
CA GLU A 362 -15.41 -23.36 13.01
C GLU A 362 -16.28 -22.10 12.99
N LEU A 363 -16.17 -21.26 14.03
CA LEU A 363 -16.93 -20.02 14.15
C LEU A 363 -16.61 -18.99 13.04
N ALA A 364 -15.39 -19.02 12.50
CA ALA A 364 -14.99 -18.19 11.37
C ALA A 364 -15.53 -18.69 10.02
N GLN A 365 -15.96 -19.96 9.94
CA GLN A 365 -16.49 -20.58 8.72
C GLN A 365 -18.03 -20.55 8.65
N GLU A 366 -18.73 -20.24 9.74
CA GLU A 366 -20.19 -20.19 9.77
C GLU A 366 -20.76 -18.89 9.15
N GLU A 367 -21.46 -19.00 8.00
CA GLU A 367 -22.06 -17.86 7.26
C GLU A 367 -23.03 -16.98 8.08
N ASN A 368 -23.62 -17.54 9.15
CA ASN A 368 -24.60 -16.87 10.01
C ASN A 368 -24.05 -16.46 11.38
N SER A 369 -22.79 -16.77 11.66
CA SER A 369 -22.13 -16.40 12.91
C SER A 369 -21.92 -14.88 12.95
N VAL A 370 -22.53 -14.21 13.93
CA VAL A 370 -22.37 -12.76 14.15
C VAL A 370 -20.90 -12.39 14.43
N LEU A 371 -20.08 -13.35 14.85
CA LEU A 371 -18.64 -13.20 15.02
C LEU A 371 -17.89 -12.99 13.68
N ALA A 372 -18.45 -13.39 12.54
CA ALA A 372 -17.78 -13.40 11.24
C ALA A 372 -17.98 -12.12 10.38
N ARG A 373 -18.87 -11.20 10.75
CA ARG A 373 -19.46 -10.23 9.78
C ARG A 373 -18.89 -8.81 9.71
N SER A 374 -17.68 -8.58 10.21
CA SER A 374 -17.34 -7.25 10.71
C SER A 374 -15.78 -7.03 10.48
N PRO A 375 -15.14 -5.81 10.21
CA PRO A 375 -13.68 -5.28 10.33
C PRO A 375 -13.20 -4.29 11.50
N VAL A 376 -12.28 -4.64 12.46
CA VAL A 376 -11.82 -3.73 13.57
C VAL A 376 -10.32 -3.45 13.51
N LEU A 377 -10.00 -2.16 13.65
CA LEU A 377 -8.68 -1.62 13.85
C LEU A 377 -8.43 -1.42 15.37
N VAL A 378 -7.63 -2.27 16.00
CA VAL A 378 -7.12 -1.99 17.36
C VAL A 378 -5.77 -1.29 17.22
N ARG A 379 -5.77 0.00 17.50
CA ARG A 379 -4.52 0.73 17.73
C ARG A 379 -3.93 0.18 19.03
N ALA A 380 -2.92 -0.68 18.93
CA ALA A 380 -2.03 -0.95 20.06
C ALA A 380 -1.31 0.36 20.38
N ILE A 381 -1.85 1.13 21.33
CA ILE A 381 -1.10 2.21 21.96
C ILE A 381 -0.11 1.50 22.89
N ARG A 382 1.16 1.53 22.51
CA ARG A 382 2.25 1.37 23.45
C ARG A 382 2.72 2.75 23.88
#